data_AF-Q26FG5-F1
#
_entry.id   AF-Q26FG5-F1
#
_cell.length_a   1.000
_cell.length_b   1.000
_cell.length_c   1.000
_cell.angle_alpha   90.00
_cell.angle_beta   90.00
_cell.angle_gamma   90.00
#
_symmetry.space_group_name_H-M   'P 1'
#
loop_
_entity.id
_entity.type
_entity.pdbx_description
1 polymer ?
#
loop_
_entity_poly.entity_id
_entity_poly.type
_entity_poly.pdbx_seq_one_letter_code
_entity_poly.pdbx_strand_id
1 'polypeptide(L)'
;MKNFTRLILLIFTTTAIMSCDPVTDCIVNTRPHLPHTDFVDGREGVYYEDFIRAEIRNEPRDRDYWYYFIVRGLPAGMDYEFVGQDLYIFGTPQSPGRYSIEVFLEVEPQYLVYDDDDGPFEDGDSLCSYTDERFFSLLIQ
;
A
#
# COMPACT_ATOMS: atom_id res chain seq x y z
N MET A 1 27.63 -34.40 -24.95
CA MET A 1 28.07 -33.06 -24.52
C MET A 1 27.03 -31.99 -24.76
N LYS A 2 26.49 -31.80 -25.99
CA LYS A 2 25.48 -30.77 -26.31
C LYS A 2 24.20 -30.80 -25.45
N ASN A 3 23.72 -31.98 -25.08
CA ASN A 3 22.53 -32.14 -24.22
C ASN A 3 22.84 -31.86 -22.74
N PHE A 4 24.09 -32.07 -22.31
CA PHE A 4 24.54 -31.79 -20.94
C PHE A 4 24.70 -30.28 -20.73
N THR A 5 25.21 -29.55 -21.73
CA THR A 5 25.29 -28.09 -21.72
C THR A 5 23.89 -27.44 -21.70
N ARG A 6 22.93 -28.00 -22.44
CA ARG A 6 21.52 -27.54 -22.40
C ARG A 6 20.86 -27.81 -21.05
N LEU A 7 21.15 -28.94 -20.42
CA LEU A 7 20.64 -29.27 -19.09
C LEU A 7 21.20 -28.32 -18.02
N ILE A 8 22.50 -28.01 -18.07
CA ILE A 8 23.14 -27.04 -17.17
C ILE A 8 22.55 -25.64 -17.38
N LEU A 9 22.35 -25.21 -18.62
CA LEU A 9 21.74 -23.90 -18.92
C LEU A 9 20.32 -23.82 -18.34
N LEU A 10 19.55 -24.91 -18.45
CA LEU A 10 18.17 -24.98 -17.97
C LEU A 10 18.11 -24.98 -16.44
N ILE A 11 19.01 -25.72 -15.79
CA ILE A 11 19.16 -25.72 -14.32
C ILE A 11 19.57 -24.34 -13.81
N PHE A 12 20.56 -23.70 -14.44
CA PHE A 12 21.02 -22.35 -14.08
C PHE A 12 19.91 -21.31 -14.24
N THR A 13 19.10 -21.41 -15.31
CA THR A 13 17.94 -20.54 -15.46
C THR A 13 16.88 -20.82 -14.40
N THR A 14 16.60 -22.08 -14.03
CA THR A 14 15.57 -22.39 -13.02
C THR A 14 16.00 -22.04 -11.59
N THR A 15 17.29 -22.08 -11.28
CA THR A 15 17.79 -21.67 -9.95
C THR A 15 17.85 -20.16 -9.79
N ALA A 16 17.96 -19.40 -10.88
CA ALA A 16 17.98 -17.93 -10.85
C ALA A 16 16.60 -17.28 -10.66
N ILE A 17 15.50 -18.05 -10.72
CA ILE A 17 14.12 -17.57 -10.53
C ILE A 17 13.48 -18.04 -9.22
N MET A 18 14.24 -18.71 -8.34
CA MET A 18 13.74 -19.22 -7.04
C MET A 18 14.37 -18.52 -5.83
N SER A 19 15.14 -17.46 -6.02
CA SER A 19 15.58 -16.59 -4.92
C SER A 19 14.48 -15.58 -4.60
N CYS A 20 14.08 -15.46 -3.33
CA CYS A 20 13.10 -14.50 -2.83
C CYS A 20 13.68 -13.09 -2.65
N ASP A 21 14.52 -12.63 -3.59
CA ASP A 21 15.23 -11.37 -3.49
C ASP A 21 14.28 -10.17 -3.79
N PRO A 22 14.50 -8.96 -3.24
CA PRO A 22 13.72 -7.75 -3.55
C PRO A 22 13.53 -7.45 -5.04
N VAL A 23 14.44 -7.91 -5.91
CA VAL A 23 14.24 -7.83 -7.38
C VAL A 23 13.03 -8.65 -7.84
N THR A 24 12.79 -9.81 -7.23
CA THR A 24 11.67 -10.69 -7.53
C THR A 24 10.36 -10.22 -6.90
N ASP A 25 10.39 -9.55 -5.75
CA ASP A 25 9.20 -8.90 -5.15
C ASP A 25 8.63 -7.83 -6.08
N CYS A 26 9.50 -7.10 -6.77
CA CYS A 26 9.09 -6.14 -7.78
C CYS A 26 8.53 -6.76 -9.07
N ILE A 27 8.80 -8.04 -9.35
CA ILE A 27 8.17 -8.76 -10.47
C ILE A 27 6.74 -9.15 -10.12
N VAL A 28 6.51 -9.61 -8.88
CA VAL A 28 5.17 -9.89 -8.35
C VAL A 28 4.39 -8.58 -8.11
N ASN A 29 5.09 -7.46 -7.97
CA ASN A 29 4.53 -6.13 -7.76
C ASN A 29 3.69 -6.07 -6.46
N THR A 30 4.28 -6.62 -5.40
CA THR A 30 3.73 -6.52 -4.05
C THR A 30 4.02 -5.15 -3.50
N ARG A 31 3.00 -4.30 -3.39
CA ARG A 31 3.15 -2.90 -2.95
C ARG A 31 1.86 -2.36 -2.36
N PRO A 32 1.94 -1.35 -1.47
CA PRO A 32 0.80 -0.62 -0.98
C PRO A 32 -0.07 -0.09 -2.12
N HIS A 33 -1.36 -0.03 -1.86
CA HIS A 33 -2.33 0.49 -2.79
C HIS A 33 -3.45 1.24 -2.08
N LEU A 34 -3.57 2.52 -2.42
CA LEU A 34 -4.73 3.34 -2.12
C LEU A 34 -5.80 3.14 -3.20
N PRO A 35 -7.08 2.92 -2.83
CA PRO A 35 -8.12 2.61 -3.78
C PRO A 35 -8.38 3.78 -4.75
N HIS A 36 -8.89 3.45 -5.94
CA HIS A 36 -9.25 4.44 -6.95
C HIS A 36 -10.61 5.12 -6.72
N THR A 37 -11.36 4.67 -5.70
CA THR A 37 -12.66 5.24 -5.34
C THR A 37 -12.47 6.52 -4.54
N ASP A 38 -13.14 7.59 -4.94
CA ASP A 38 -13.18 8.84 -4.19
C ASP A 38 -14.18 8.78 -3.02
N PHE A 39 -14.05 9.73 -2.10
CA PHE A 39 -14.96 9.88 -0.97
C PHE A 39 -16.37 10.26 -1.43
N VAL A 40 -17.38 9.79 -0.71
CA VAL A 40 -18.78 10.12 -0.98
C VAL A 40 -19.03 11.61 -0.73
N ASP A 41 -19.87 12.24 -1.55
CA ASP A 41 -20.21 13.66 -1.40
C ASP A 41 -20.88 13.96 -0.04
N GLY A 42 -20.48 15.08 0.58
CA GLY A 42 -20.99 15.59 1.85
C GLY A 42 -21.83 16.86 1.70
N ARG A 43 -22.27 17.41 2.84
CA ARG A 43 -23.04 18.67 2.92
C ARG A 43 -22.47 19.60 3.98
N GLU A 44 -22.47 20.90 3.69
CA GLU A 44 -22.05 21.93 4.64
C GLU A 44 -22.87 21.84 5.94
N GLY A 45 -22.18 21.92 7.08
CA GLY A 45 -22.83 21.96 8.40
C GLY A 45 -23.47 20.63 8.84
N VAL A 46 -23.33 19.56 8.07
CA VAL A 46 -23.83 18.21 8.41
C VAL A 46 -22.65 17.31 8.80
N TYR A 47 -22.81 16.52 9.85
CA TYR A 47 -21.79 15.54 10.23
C TYR A 47 -21.53 14.58 9.06
N TYR A 48 -20.26 14.43 8.73
CA TYR A 48 -19.74 13.61 7.66
C TYR A 48 -18.81 12.56 8.25
N GLU A 49 -18.88 11.35 7.73
CA GLU A 49 -17.96 10.25 8.00
C GLU A 49 -17.92 9.36 6.76
N ASP A 50 -16.72 9.07 6.28
CA ASP A 50 -16.47 8.09 5.23
C ASP A 50 -15.06 7.50 5.41
N PHE A 51 -14.79 6.38 4.77
CA PHE A 51 -13.50 5.71 4.90
C PHE A 51 -13.02 5.11 3.59
N ILE A 52 -11.70 4.97 3.48
CA ILE A 52 -11.06 4.16 2.46
C ILE A 52 -10.30 3.02 3.13
N ARG A 53 -10.24 1.88 2.45
CA ARG A 53 -9.41 0.75 2.85
C ARG A 53 -8.21 0.66 1.93
N ALA A 54 -7.01 0.77 2.50
CA ALA A 54 -5.77 0.45 1.81
C ALA A 54 -5.57 -1.07 1.75
N GLU A 55 -4.82 -1.53 0.76
CA GLU A 55 -4.41 -2.93 0.62
C GLU A 55 -2.93 -3.01 0.22
N ILE A 56 -2.31 -4.18 0.36
CA ILE A 56 -1.05 -4.47 -0.32
C ILE A 56 -1.39 -5.42 -1.47
N ARG A 57 -1.14 -4.98 -2.71
CA ARG A 57 -1.45 -5.79 -3.89
C ARG A 57 -0.64 -7.08 -3.86
N ASN A 58 -1.27 -8.18 -4.28
CA ASN A 58 -0.65 -9.50 -4.38
C ASN A 58 -0.08 -10.05 -3.05
N GLU A 59 -0.51 -9.51 -1.90
CA GLU A 59 -0.15 -10.02 -0.57
C GLU A 59 -1.40 -10.56 0.16
N PRO A 60 -1.60 -11.89 0.23
CA PRO A 60 -2.74 -12.47 0.95
C PRO A 60 -2.75 -12.19 2.45
N ARG A 61 -1.60 -11.84 3.03
CA ARG A 61 -1.44 -11.52 4.46
C ARG A 61 -1.17 -10.04 4.68
N ASP A 62 -1.83 -9.17 3.90
CA ASP A 62 -1.65 -7.72 4.00
C ASP A 62 -2.00 -7.15 5.39
N ARG A 63 -2.71 -7.91 6.23
CA ARG A 63 -3.03 -7.56 7.62
C ARG A 63 -1.85 -7.73 8.59
N ASP A 64 -0.78 -8.39 8.16
CA ASP A 64 0.45 -8.59 8.94
C ASP A 64 1.43 -7.40 8.79
N TYR A 65 0.92 -6.25 8.34
CA TYR A 65 1.65 -5.00 8.18
C TYR A 65 1.05 -3.91 9.08
N TRP A 66 1.89 -2.98 9.52
CA TRP A 66 1.45 -1.71 10.07
C TRP A 66 1.19 -0.72 8.94
N TYR A 67 0.13 0.07 9.08
CA TYR A 67 -0.28 1.07 8.11
C TYR A 67 -0.25 2.43 8.79
N TYR A 68 0.39 3.39 8.13
CA TYR A 68 0.50 4.76 8.59
C TYR A 68 -0.02 5.70 7.52
N PHE A 69 -0.95 6.56 7.91
CA PHE A 69 -1.58 7.52 7.00
C PHE A 69 -1.23 8.95 7.38
N ILE A 70 -0.94 9.76 6.37
CA ILE A 70 -0.83 11.22 6.49
C ILE A 70 -1.84 11.83 5.53
N VAL A 71 -2.74 12.66 6.05
CA VAL A 71 -3.80 13.31 5.27
C VAL A 71 -3.62 14.82 5.26
N ARG A 72 -3.75 15.44 4.07
CA ARG A 72 -3.72 16.90 3.88
C ARG A 72 -4.86 17.35 2.99
N GLY A 73 -5.24 18.62 3.12
CA GLY A 73 -6.27 19.23 2.27
C GLY A 73 -7.71 18.94 2.68
N LEU A 74 -7.94 18.47 3.92
CA LEU A 74 -9.29 18.32 4.47
C LEU A 74 -10.03 19.67 4.56
N PRO A 75 -11.36 19.68 4.40
CA PRO A 75 -12.19 20.85 4.67
C PRO A 75 -12.04 21.34 6.11
N ALA A 76 -12.24 22.64 6.35
CA ALA A 76 -12.29 23.18 7.70
C ALA A 76 -13.43 22.51 8.51
N GLY A 77 -13.14 22.11 9.74
CA GLY A 77 -14.07 21.38 10.61
C GLY A 77 -14.08 19.86 10.42
N MET A 78 -13.19 19.34 9.57
CA MET A 78 -12.95 17.91 9.41
C MET A 78 -11.57 17.50 9.95
N ASP A 79 -11.46 16.22 10.30
CA ASP A 79 -10.25 15.55 10.80
C ASP A 79 -10.20 14.11 10.25
N TYR A 80 -9.16 13.37 10.61
CA TYR A 80 -9.00 11.97 10.22
C TYR A 80 -8.44 11.11 11.36
N GLU A 81 -8.71 9.81 11.28
CA GLU A 81 -8.09 8.78 12.09
C GLU A 81 -7.92 7.50 11.27
N PHE A 82 -7.07 6.59 11.70
CA PHE A 82 -6.92 5.30 11.03
C PHE A 82 -6.89 4.14 12.01
N VAL A 83 -7.44 3.01 11.57
CA VAL A 83 -7.51 1.77 12.35
C VAL A 83 -7.09 0.62 11.44
N GLY A 84 -5.86 0.15 11.61
CA GLY A 84 -5.27 -0.82 10.69
C GLY A 84 -5.23 -0.25 9.26
N GLN A 85 -5.86 -0.96 8.32
CA GLN A 85 -5.91 -0.61 6.90
C GLN A 85 -6.93 0.48 6.54
N ASP A 86 -7.80 0.84 7.47
CA ASP A 86 -8.91 1.76 7.22
C ASP A 86 -8.54 3.18 7.65
N LEU A 87 -8.59 4.12 6.71
CA LEU A 87 -8.48 5.55 6.95
C LEU A 87 -9.88 6.17 6.95
N TYR A 88 -10.26 6.75 8.07
CA TYR A 88 -11.52 7.47 8.25
C TYR A 88 -11.28 8.97 8.15
N ILE A 89 -12.16 9.66 7.41
CA ILE A 89 -12.26 11.12 7.47
C ILE A 89 -13.62 11.48 8.06
N PHE A 90 -13.66 12.44 8.97
CA PHE A 90 -14.89 12.75 9.69
C PHE A 90 -14.94 14.20 10.14
N GLY A 91 -16.13 14.67 10.52
CA GLY A 91 -16.32 15.99 11.13
C GLY A 91 -17.51 16.73 10.53
N THR A 92 -17.51 18.06 10.64
CA THR A 92 -18.59 18.91 10.11
C THR A 92 -17.98 19.98 9.22
N PRO A 93 -18.03 19.82 7.89
CA PRO A 93 -17.40 20.77 6.97
C PRO A 93 -18.07 22.14 7.06
N GLN A 94 -17.24 23.19 7.11
CA GLN A 94 -17.68 24.56 7.37
C GLN A 94 -17.86 25.41 6.11
N SER A 95 -17.56 24.87 4.94
CA SER A 95 -17.77 25.56 3.68
C SER A 95 -18.04 24.56 2.53
N PRO A 96 -18.88 24.94 1.55
CA PRO A 96 -19.06 24.15 0.34
C PRO A 96 -17.85 24.30 -0.57
N GLY A 97 -17.55 23.25 -1.33
CA GLY A 97 -16.41 23.25 -2.22
C GLY A 97 -16.02 21.87 -2.72
N ARG A 98 -15.13 21.83 -3.72
CA ARG A 98 -14.43 20.63 -4.14
C ARG A 98 -13.05 20.62 -3.51
N TYR A 99 -12.79 19.62 -2.69
CA TYR A 99 -11.52 19.43 -1.99
C TYR A 99 -10.73 18.32 -2.68
N SER A 100 -9.42 18.54 -2.79
CA SER A 100 -8.44 17.58 -3.27
C SER A 100 -7.62 17.15 -2.06
N ILE A 101 -7.98 15.99 -1.50
CA ILE A 101 -7.41 15.46 -0.28
C ILE A 101 -6.20 14.60 -0.65
N GLU A 102 -5.01 15.01 -0.24
CA GLU A 102 -3.77 14.25 -0.40
C GLU A 102 -3.71 13.21 0.71
N VAL A 103 -3.58 11.94 0.33
CA VAL A 103 -3.35 10.82 1.25
C VAL A 103 -2.03 10.18 0.88
N PHE A 104 -1.09 10.20 1.83
CA PHE A 104 0.15 9.45 1.79
C PHE A 104 0.02 8.23 2.70
N LEU A 105 0.36 7.07 2.16
CA LEU A 105 0.36 5.79 2.84
C LEU A 105 1.79 5.27 2.92
N GLU A 106 2.18 4.83 4.11
CA GLU A 106 3.38 4.04 4.37
C GLU A 106 2.99 2.74 5.07
N VAL A 107 3.60 1.63 4.67
CA VAL A 107 3.42 0.33 5.31
C VAL A 107 4.77 -0.20 5.81
N GLU A 108 4.72 -0.92 6.91
CA GLU A 108 5.88 -1.62 7.47
C GLU A 108 5.48 -3.06 7.84
N PRO A 109 6.31 -4.07 7.57
CA PRO A 109 6.04 -5.43 8.05
C PRO A 109 6.06 -5.48 9.58
N GLN A 110 5.09 -6.19 10.19
CA GLN A 110 5.05 -6.34 11.65
C GLN A 110 6.19 -7.22 12.19
N TYR A 111 6.67 -8.13 11.34
CA TYR A 111 7.75 -9.05 11.61
C TYR A 111 8.63 -9.14 10.37
N LEU A 112 9.92 -8.91 10.56
CA LEU A 112 10.93 -9.21 9.55
C LEU A 112 11.38 -10.65 9.78
N VAL A 113 11.26 -11.49 8.75
CA VAL A 113 11.71 -12.88 8.82
C VAL A 113 13.07 -12.94 8.15
N TYR A 114 14.11 -13.15 8.94
CA TYR A 114 15.46 -13.42 8.46
C TYR A 114 15.76 -14.89 8.73
N ASP A 115 16.03 -15.67 7.68
CA ASP A 115 16.63 -17.00 7.77
C ASP A 115 18.16 -16.87 7.76
N ASP A 116 18.86 -17.71 8.52
CA ASP A 116 20.34 -17.72 8.54
C ASP A 116 20.93 -18.16 7.18
N ASP A 117 20.11 -18.79 6.33
CA ASP A 117 20.43 -19.19 4.96
C ASP A 117 20.09 -18.11 3.91
N ASP A 118 19.53 -16.96 4.32
CA ASP A 118 19.14 -15.89 3.41
C ASP A 118 20.35 -15.20 2.77
N GLY A 119 20.17 -14.82 1.50
CA GLY A 119 21.19 -14.11 0.74
C GLY A 119 21.46 -12.71 1.32
N PRO A 120 22.62 -12.10 1.03
CA PRO A 120 22.97 -10.77 1.53
C PRO A 120 22.08 -9.62 1.02
N PHE A 121 21.05 -9.93 0.23
CA PHE A 121 20.11 -8.98 -0.38
C PHE A 121 18.66 -9.17 0.09
N GLU A 122 18.37 -10.20 0.89
CA GLU A 122 17.06 -10.42 1.49
C GLU A 122 16.79 -9.33 2.55
N ASP A 123 15.68 -8.61 2.41
CA ASP A 123 15.27 -7.56 3.35
C ASP A 123 14.27 -8.05 4.41
N GLY A 124 13.80 -9.30 4.25
CA GLY A 124 13.00 -10.02 5.23
C GLY A 124 11.49 -9.77 5.11
N ASP A 125 11.05 -9.17 4.00
CA ASP A 125 9.64 -9.06 3.63
C ASP A 125 9.42 -9.35 2.12
N SER A 126 8.20 -9.10 1.62
CA SER A 126 7.80 -9.37 0.23
C SER A 126 7.53 -8.08 -0.55
N LEU A 127 7.84 -6.90 -0.01
CA LEU A 127 7.44 -5.60 -0.53
C LEU A 127 8.45 -5.06 -1.55
N CYS A 128 7.95 -4.72 -2.73
CA CYS A 128 8.72 -3.96 -3.72
C CYS A 128 8.82 -2.46 -3.38
N SER A 129 7.84 -1.93 -2.64
CA SER A 129 7.85 -0.55 -2.17
C SER A 129 7.04 -0.44 -0.88
N TYR A 130 7.35 0.57 -0.08
CA TYR A 130 6.76 0.76 1.23
C TYR A 130 5.69 1.85 1.25
N THR A 131 5.49 2.56 0.14
CA THR A 131 4.62 3.75 0.10
C THR A 131 3.70 3.78 -1.11
N ASP A 132 2.58 4.49 -0.96
CA ASP A 132 1.68 4.91 -2.06
C ASP A 132 1.13 6.31 -1.76
N GLU A 133 0.78 7.08 -2.79
CA GLU A 133 0.27 8.44 -2.66
C GLU A 133 -0.84 8.70 -3.67
N ARG A 134 -1.96 9.27 -3.19
CA ARG A 134 -3.10 9.61 -4.05
C ARG A 134 -3.84 10.85 -3.58
N PHE A 135 -4.37 11.60 -4.55
CA PHE A 135 -5.36 12.65 -4.32
C PHE A 135 -6.78 12.11 -4.48
N PHE A 136 -7.61 12.26 -3.44
CA PHE A 136 -9.02 11.92 -3.42
C PHE A 136 -9.87 13.18 -3.61
N SER A 137 -10.97 13.07 -4.37
CA SER A 137 -11.94 14.16 -4.44
C SER A 137 -12.99 14.02 -3.33
N LEU A 138 -13.33 15.14 -2.70
CA LEU A 138 -14.52 15.26 -1.84
C LEU A 138 -15.29 16.51 -2.26
N LEU A 139 -16.58 16.34 -2.58
CA LEU A 139 -17.48 17.46 -2.84
C LEU A 139 -18.36 17.72 -1.61
N ILE A 140 -18.33 18.96 -1.10
CA ILE A 140 -19.24 19.44 -0.07
C ILE A 140 -20.24 20.41 -0.73
N GLN A 141 -21.52 20.12 -0.57
CA GLN A 141 -22.65 20.89 -1.12
C GLN A 141 -23.35 21.77 -0.09
#